data_AF-A0A2D6Q5W3-F1
#
_entry.id   AF-A0A2D6Q5W3-F1
#
_cell.length_a   1.000
_cell.length_b   1.000
_cell.length_c   1.000
_cell.angle_alpha   90.00
_cell.angle_beta   90.00
_cell.angle_gamma   90.00
#
_symmetry.space_group_name_H-M   'P 1'
#
loop_
_entity.id
_entity.type
_entity.pdbx_description
1 polymer ?
#
loop_
_entity_poly.entity_id
_entity_poly.type
_entity_poly.pdbx_seq_one_letter_code
_entity_poly.pdbx_strand_id
1 'polypeptide(L)'
;MQEKFLYPPNKAPLINLNLSGLWKNFNIKEYISKEHLLLAICLIAIPQIKNNGIFIFPILFLASVYESRELVRTIKELSLPFLLGVLGNIAILGVSYILDPEYISMLFTHGGSRVAPGISVLAIMLILFWATPYLLGLFGLSLFDKETKKQKHTSLFIIWVLTILVLIICFVSTGDYSRYAMNIIPAIAILSGLYLSKIIWDKKTIIFTSIVGLAYLAITYIINIIPREITPRVMEEYVTNILNGNIFFLFSYTSSSGPIFGITMASFILTLVISTILFILTLIPKNKFFKISNKQHLILILLATTLAFNIFLVGEFIFNFTSPNVSESILDMEEYFIEQNFPYPIYSNNAGTLFMLDNQNEISNKSQGVPDFELHSNITKTKKMIDDYGGTALIINWPPLPEYSPLWDAIETCTKEATFTSDDYEVGWVYSC
;
A
#
# COMPACT_ATOMS: atom_id res chain seq x y z
N MET A 1 -18.43 -59.46 10.18
CA MET A 1 -19.25 -59.05 11.33
C MET A 1 -19.61 -57.60 11.14
N GLN A 2 -20.85 -57.36 10.70
CA GLN A 2 -21.47 -56.04 10.70
C GLN A 2 -22.01 -55.78 12.11
N GLU A 3 -21.54 -54.75 12.78
CA GLU A 3 -22.27 -54.17 13.92
C GLU A 3 -22.90 -52.84 13.50
N LYS A 4 -24.22 -52.87 13.58
CA LYS A 4 -25.16 -51.78 13.37
C LYS A 4 -25.02 -50.78 14.51
N PHE A 5 -24.56 -49.56 14.23
CA PHE A 5 -25.01 -48.40 14.98
C PHE A 5 -26.23 -47.80 14.28
N LEU A 6 -27.40 -48.21 14.75
CA LEU A 6 -28.69 -47.59 14.48
C LEU A 6 -28.70 -46.19 15.13
N TYR A 7 -28.49 -45.14 14.33
CA TYR A 7 -29.00 -43.81 14.66
C TYR A 7 -30.39 -43.65 14.02
N PRO A 8 -31.39 -43.14 14.76
CA PRO A 8 -32.71 -42.90 14.19
C PRO A 8 -32.59 -41.80 13.12
N PRO A 9 -33.41 -41.85 12.05
CA PRO A 9 -33.52 -40.72 11.14
C PRO A 9 -34.19 -39.59 11.92
N ASN A 10 -33.38 -38.68 12.48
CA ASN A 10 -33.88 -37.38 12.89
C ASN A 10 -34.37 -36.69 11.63
N LYS A 11 -35.68 -36.79 11.39
CA LYS A 11 -36.41 -35.83 10.58
C LYS A 11 -36.10 -34.47 11.18
N ALA A 12 -35.19 -33.73 10.55
CA ALA A 12 -35.07 -32.32 10.81
C ALA A 12 -36.50 -31.75 10.75
N PRO A 13 -36.95 -30.97 11.73
CA PRO A 13 -38.21 -30.27 11.57
C PRO A 13 -38.03 -29.41 10.32
N LEU A 14 -38.75 -29.76 9.26
CA LEU A 14 -39.02 -28.85 8.16
C LEU A 14 -39.78 -27.71 8.82
N ILE A 15 -39.04 -26.70 9.28
CA ILE A 15 -39.59 -25.40 9.60
C ILE A 15 -40.12 -24.93 8.26
N ASN A 16 -41.42 -25.14 8.05
CA ASN A 16 -42.14 -24.59 6.93
C ASN A 16 -42.23 -23.09 7.20
N LEU A 17 -41.13 -22.38 6.92
CA LEU A 17 -41.07 -20.92 6.88
C LEU A 17 -41.96 -20.52 5.71
N ASN A 18 -43.27 -20.49 5.97
CA ASN A 18 -44.23 -19.92 5.06
C ASN A 18 -44.01 -18.39 5.06
N LEU A 19 -42.94 -17.98 4.37
CA LEU A 19 -42.53 -16.59 4.18
C LEU A 19 -43.61 -15.82 3.43
N SER A 20 -44.55 -16.46 2.73
CA SER A 20 -45.66 -15.77 2.06
C SER A 20 -46.51 -14.91 3.02
N GLY A 21 -46.58 -15.27 4.31
CA GLY A 21 -47.27 -14.48 5.34
C GLY A 21 -46.50 -13.23 5.79
N LEU A 22 -45.16 -13.29 5.80
CA LEU A 22 -44.30 -12.14 6.14
C LEU A 22 -44.27 -11.09 5.02
N TRP A 23 -44.48 -11.52 3.77
CA TRP A 23 -44.40 -10.65 2.59
C TRP A 23 -45.76 -10.10 2.14
N LYS A 24 -46.89 -10.69 2.56
CA LYS A 24 -48.25 -10.25 2.16
C LYS A 24 -48.63 -8.85 2.65
N ASN A 25 -48.03 -8.37 3.74
CA ASN A 25 -48.24 -7.02 4.28
C ASN A 25 -47.01 -6.10 4.13
N PHE A 26 -45.91 -6.61 3.56
CA PHE A 26 -44.70 -5.83 3.32
C PHE A 26 -44.73 -5.35 1.86
N ASN A 27 -45.37 -4.21 1.62
CA ASN A 27 -45.26 -3.54 0.32
C ASN A 27 -43.87 -2.90 0.22
N ILE A 28 -42.86 -3.70 -0.10
CA ILE A 28 -41.46 -3.29 -0.21
C ILE A 28 -41.29 -2.09 -1.15
N LYS A 29 -42.18 -1.93 -2.15
CA LYS A 29 -42.18 -0.78 -3.05
C LYS A 29 -42.51 0.56 -2.39
N GLU A 30 -43.20 0.58 -1.24
CA GLU A 30 -43.49 1.80 -0.48
C GLU A 30 -42.31 2.25 0.41
N TYR A 31 -41.42 1.32 0.77
CA TYR A 31 -40.29 1.57 1.68
C TYR A 31 -38.93 1.61 1.00
N ILE A 32 -38.82 1.04 -0.22
CA ILE A 32 -37.58 0.99 -0.99
C ILE A 32 -37.74 1.87 -2.23
N SER A 33 -37.12 3.05 -2.20
CA SER A 33 -37.03 3.89 -3.39
C SER A 33 -35.98 3.34 -4.37
N LYS A 34 -36.07 3.77 -5.64
CA LYS A 34 -35.08 3.41 -6.68
C LYS A 34 -33.67 3.81 -6.27
N GLU A 35 -33.53 4.94 -5.57
CA GLU A 35 -32.27 5.47 -5.06
C GLU A 35 -31.67 4.53 -3.99
N HIS A 36 -32.48 3.98 -3.08
CA HIS A 36 -32.00 3.01 -2.09
C HIS A 36 -31.48 1.72 -2.75
N LEU A 37 -32.18 1.23 -3.78
CA LEU A 37 -31.76 0.06 -4.55
C LEU A 37 -30.47 0.33 -5.33
N LEU A 38 -30.36 1.48 -5.99
CA LEU A 38 -29.15 1.85 -6.72
C LEU A 38 -27.95 1.95 -5.78
N LEU A 39 -28.12 2.61 -4.63
CA LEU A 39 -27.08 2.71 -3.62
C LEU A 39 -26.68 1.34 -3.08
N ALA A 40 -27.64 0.46 -2.78
CA ALA A 40 -27.36 -0.90 -2.36
C ALA A 40 -26.55 -1.68 -3.41
N ILE A 41 -26.91 -1.59 -4.70
CA ILE A 41 -26.16 -2.23 -5.80
C ILE A 41 -24.72 -1.72 -5.84
N CYS A 42 -24.50 -0.40 -5.71
CA CYS A 42 -23.15 0.17 -5.64
C CYS A 42 -22.37 -0.36 -4.43
N LEU A 43 -23.01 -0.45 -3.26
CA LEU A 43 -22.41 -0.98 -2.03
C LEU A 43 -22.11 -2.48 -2.10
N ILE A 44 -22.80 -3.23 -2.97
CA ILE A 44 -22.48 -4.63 -3.28
C ILE A 44 -21.30 -4.68 -4.26
N ALA A 45 -21.33 -3.92 -5.35
CA ALA A 45 -20.34 -4.04 -6.42
C ALA A 45 -18.94 -3.54 -6.01
N ILE A 46 -18.85 -2.45 -5.26
CA ILE A 46 -17.57 -1.79 -4.96
C ILE A 46 -16.62 -2.67 -4.13
N PRO A 47 -17.05 -3.33 -3.03
CA PRO A 47 -16.20 -4.23 -2.29
C PRO A 47 -15.76 -5.49 -3.07
N GLN A 48 -16.52 -5.89 -4.10
CA GLN A 48 -16.20 -7.06 -4.92
C GLN A 48 -15.08 -6.78 -5.93
N ILE A 49 -14.94 -5.52 -6.36
CA ILE A 49 -13.82 -5.10 -7.21
C ILE A 49 -12.52 -5.05 -6.39
N LYS A 50 -12.60 -4.66 -5.12
CA LYS A 50 -11.47 -4.60 -4.20
C LYS A 50 -11.97 -4.67 -2.77
N ASN A 51 -11.44 -5.58 -1.94
CA ASN A 51 -11.88 -5.74 -0.54
C ASN A 51 -11.86 -4.44 0.28
N ASN A 52 -10.91 -3.54 -0.01
CA ASN A 52 -10.83 -2.20 0.61
C ASN A 52 -12.01 -1.28 0.26
N GLY A 53 -12.80 -1.62 -0.75
CA GLY A 53 -14.04 -0.94 -1.11
C GLY A 53 -15.07 -0.93 0.02
N ILE A 54 -14.95 -1.81 1.02
CA ILE A 54 -15.79 -1.78 2.23
C ILE A 54 -15.69 -0.45 3.01
N PHE A 55 -14.61 0.31 2.84
CA PHE A 55 -14.49 1.62 3.48
C PHE A 55 -15.49 2.66 2.96
N ILE A 56 -16.18 2.40 1.85
CA ILE A 56 -17.21 3.31 1.36
C ILE A 56 -18.38 3.48 2.35
N PHE A 57 -18.67 2.46 3.17
CA PHE A 57 -19.72 2.49 4.18
C PHE A 57 -19.46 3.58 5.24
N PRO A 58 -18.34 3.56 6.00
CA PRO A 58 -18.07 4.61 6.97
C PRO A 58 -17.88 5.98 6.32
N ILE A 59 -17.32 6.07 5.11
CA ILE A 59 -17.15 7.35 4.39
C ILE A 59 -18.50 8.00 4.09
N LEU A 60 -19.43 7.26 3.46
CA LEU A 60 -20.75 7.78 3.12
C LEU A 60 -21.58 8.11 4.37
N PHE A 61 -21.47 7.30 5.42
CA PHE A 61 -22.12 7.57 6.70
C PHE A 61 -21.64 8.89 7.31
N LEU A 62 -20.32 9.04 7.50
CA LEU A 62 -19.74 10.24 8.11
C LEU A 62 -20.00 11.49 7.27
N ALA A 63 -19.92 11.39 5.94
CA ALA A 63 -20.25 12.48 5.04
C ALA A 63 -21.72 12.90 5.14
N SER A 64 -22.64 11.93 5.21
CA SER A 64 -24.08 12.20 5.33
C SER A 64 -24.43 12.82 6.69
N VAL A 65 -23.80 12.38 7.79
CA VAL A 65 -23.95 13.00 9.11
C VAL A 65 -23.41 14.44 9.09
N TYR A 66 -22.26 14.66 8.46
CA TYR A 66 -21.64 15.99 8.36
C TYR A 66 -22.52 16.97 7.56
N GLU A 67 -23.07 16.54 6.43
CA GLU A 67 -23.91 17.38 5.56
C GLU A 67 -25.30 17.62 6.14
N SER A 68 -25.96 16.58 6.66
CA SER A 68 -27.31 16.70 7.22
C SER A 68 -27.35 17.35 8.60
N ARG A 69 -26.26 17.24 9.37
CA ARG A 69 -26.19 17.53 10.81
C ARG A 69 -27.23 16.75 11.64
N GLU A 70 -27.81 15.69 11.09
CA GLU A 70 -28.92 14.93 11.68
C GLU A 70 -28.60 13.44 11.71
N LEU A 71 -27.91 13.00 12.76
CA LEU A 71 -27.51 11.60 12.94
C LEU A 71 -28.69 10.61 12.79
N VAL A 72 -29.83 10.92 13.43
CA VAL A 72 -31.00 10.04 13.41
C VAL A 72 -31.59 9.90 12.01
N ARG A 73 -31.62 10.99 11.23
CA ARG A 73 -32.12 10.96 9.85
C ARG A 73 -31.19 10.15 8.97
N THR A 74 -29.88 10.39 9.07
CA THR A 74 -28.86 9.64 8.31
C THR A 74 -28.92 8.15 8.60
N ILE A 75 -29.06 7.74 9.87
CA ILE A 75 -29.20 6.31 10.23
C ILE A 75 -30.43 5.72 9.53
N LYS A 76 -31.58 6.41 9.55
CA LYS A 76 -32.80 5.92 8.88
C LYS A 76 -32.60 5.77 7.37
N GLU A 77 -32.01 6.77 6.71
CA GLU A 77 -31.81 6.78 5.26
C GLU A 77 -30.78 5.75 4.78
N LEU A 78 -29.68 5.56 5.51
CA LEU A 78 -28.58 4.68 5.10
C LEU A 78 -28.70 3.24 5.63
N SER A 79 -29.47 2.99 6.68
CA SER A 79 -29.59 1.65 7.29
C SER A 79 -30.03 0.58 6.29
N LEU A 80 -31.04 0.87 5.48
CA LEU A 80 -31.58 -0.08 4.52
C LEU A 80 -30.61 -0.36 3.35
N PRO A 81 -30.05 0.65 2.65
CA PRO A 81 -29.00 0.43 1.66
C PRO A 81 -27.78 -0.31 2.21
N PHE A 82 -27.36 0.01 3.44
CA PHE A 82 -26.21 -0.64 4.07
C PHE A 82 -26.52 -2.09 4.40
N LEU A 83 -27.69 -2.38 4.97
CA LEU A 83 -28.13 -3.74 5.25
C LEU A 83 -28.18 -4.58 3.96
N LEU A 84 -28.81 -4.05 2.91
CA LEU A 84 -28.86 -4.71 1.60
C LEU A 84 -27.46 -4.91 1.00
N GLY A 85 -26.58 -3.92 1.15
CA GLY A 85 -25.18 -4.00 0.75
C GLY A 85 -24.43 -5.13 1.46
N VAL A 86 -24.53 -5.19 2.79
CA VAL A 86 -23.89 -6.24 3.60
C VAL A 86 -24.46 -7.62 3.27
N LEU A 87 -25.78 -7.76 3.19
CA LEU A 87 -26.42 -9.03 2.82
C LEU A 87 -26.01 -9.49 1.42
N GLY A 88 -25.91 -8.57 0.45
CA GLY A 88 -25.44 -8.90 -0.89
C GLY A 88 -23.97 -9.35 -0.90
N ASN A 89 -23.10 -8.71 -0.12
CA ASN A 89 -21.70 -9.15 0.02
C ASN A 89 -21.62 -10.54 0.68
N ILE A 90 -22.41 -10.81 1.73
CA ILE A 90 -22.48 -12.13 2.36
C ILE A 90 -22.98 -13.19 1.38
N ALA A 91 -24.00 -12.86 0.58
CA ALA A 91 -24.54 -13.78 -0.42
C ALA A 91 -23.50 -14.12 -1.49
N ILE A 92 -22.76 -13.12 -2.00
CA ILE A 92 -21.69 -13.35 -2.98
C ILE A 92 -20.58 -14.19 -2.35
N LEU A 93 -20.10 -13.85 -1.15
CA LEU A 93 -19.09 -14.63 -0.44
C LEU A 93 -19.54 -16.08 -0.21
N GLY A 94 -20.81 -16.28 0.18
CA GLY A 94 -21.39 -17.61 0.38
C GLY A 94 -21.46 -18.41 -0.91
N VAL A 95 -21.88 -17.80 -2.03
CA VAL A 95 -21.88 -18.44 -3.35
C VAL A 95 -20.45 -18.77 -3.78
N SER A 96 -19.51 -17.84 -3.65
CA SER A 96 -18.11 -18.07 -3.97
C SER A 96 -17.50 -19.19 -3.13
N TYR A 97 -17.84 -19.29 -1.84
CA TYR A 97 -17.38 -20.38 -0.98
C TYR A 97 -17.93 -21.75 -1.39
N ILE A 98 -19.17 -21.79 -1.86
CA ILE A 98 -19.77 -23.03 -2.38
C ILE A 98 -19.09 -23.45 -3.70
N LEU A 99 -18.70 -22.48 -4.54
CA LEU A 99 -18.06 -22.74 -5.82
C LEU A 99 -16.58 -23.10 -5.69
N ASP A 100 -15.86 -22.42 -4.79
CA ASP A 100 -14.41 -22.61 -4.58
C ASP A 100 -14.03 -22.30 -3.11
N PRO A 101 -14.15 -23.30 -2.21
CA PRO A 101 -13.87 -23.12 -0.79
C PRO A 101 -12.38 -22.91 -0.52
N GLU A 102 -11.48 -23.46 -1.35
CA GLU A 102 -10.04 -23.31 -1.21
C GLU A 102 -9.61 -21.88 -1.52
N TYR A 103 -10.11 -21.30 -2.62
CA TYR A 103 -9.86 -19.91 -2.96
C TYR A 103 -10.36 -18.93 -1.89
N ILE A 104 -11.55 -19.17 -1.33
CA ILE A 104 -12.09 -18.31 -0.27
C ILE A 104 -11.29 -18.47 1.02
N SER A 105 -10.88 -19.70 1.39
CA SER A 105 -9.98 -19.92 2.51
C SER A 105 -8.66 -19.16 2.32
N MET A 106 -8.09 -19.20 1.12
CA MET A 106 -6.87 -18.47 0.74
C MET A 106 -7.07 -16.95 0.87
N LEU A 107 -8.20 -16.40 0.43
CA LEU A 107 -8.52 -14.97 0.60
C LEU A 107 -8.57 -14.56 2.07
N PHE A 108 -9.12 -15.41 2.94
CA PHE A 108 -9.16 -15.13 4.38
C PHE A 108 -7.79 -15.29 5.07
N THR A 109 -6.91 -16.17 4.56
CA THR A 109 -5.55 -16.33 5.09
C THR A 109 -4.58 -15.26 4.57
N HIS A 110 -4.69 -14.82 3.31
CA HIS A 110 -3.88 -13.74 2.72
C HIS A 110 -4.38 -12.33 3.04
N GLY A 111 -5.69 -12.17 3.31
CA GLY A 111 -6.29 -10.88 3.67
C GLY A 111 -6.08 -10.45 5.12
N GLY A 112 -5.39 -11.27 5.92
CA GLY A 112 -5.22 -11.11 7.36
C GLY A 112 -4.25 -10.01 7.77
N SER A 113 -4.49 -8.77 7.37
CA SER A 113 -4.02 -7.64 8.17
C SER A 113 -4.58 -7.81 9.57
N ARG A 114 -3.73 -8.02 10.58
CA ARG A 114 -4.22 -8.13 11.95
C ARG A 114 -4.78 -6.76 12.34
N VAL A 115 -6.09 -6.71 12.53
CA VAL A 115 -6.75 -5.52 13.06
C VAL A 115 -6.53 -5.55 14.57
N ALA A 116 -5.61 -4.72 15.06
CA ALA A 116 -5.42 -4.51 16.48
C ALA A 116 -5.60 -3.01 16.76
N PRO A 117 -6.53 -2.62 17.66
CA PRO A 117 -6.72 -1.21 17.98
C PRO A 117 -5.45 -0.65 18.64
N GLY A 118 -4.90 0.42 18.09
CA GLY A 118 -3.68 1.07 18.56
C GLY A 118 -3.10 2.01 17.51
N ILE A 119 -2.31 3.00 17.93
CA ILE A 119 -1.64 3.91 16.98
C ILE A 119 -0.42 3.17 16.39
N SER A 120 -0.50 2.82 15.10
CA SER A 120 0.60 2.22 14.36
C SER A 120 1.60 3.29 13.92
N VAL A 121 2.74 3.36 14.61
CA VAL A 121 3.87 4.23 14.24
C VAL A 121 4.38 3.87 12.85
N LEU A 122 4.43 2.57 12.54
CA LEU A 122 4.81 2.04 11.24
C LEU A 122 3.88 2.55 10.13
N ALA A 123 2.57 2.60 10.38
CA ALA A 123 1.61 3.17 9.44
C ALA A 123 1.89 4.64 9.13
N ILE A 124 2.15 5.44 10.17
CA ILE A 124 2.46 6.87 10.02
C ILE A 124 3.73 7.05 9.21
N MET A 125 4.79 6.30 9.53
CA MET A 125 6.06 6.34 8.81
C MET A 125 5.88 5.96 7.33
N LEU A 126 5.16 4.87 7.06
CA LEU A 126 4.89 4.43 5.69
C LEU A 126 4.03 5.43 4.92
N ILE A 127 3.01 6.05 5.53
CA ILE A 127 2.24 7.11 4.87
C ILE A 127 3.14 8.30 4.52
N LEU A 128 4.06 8.70 5.42
CA LEU A 128 5.02 9.77 5.13
C LEU A 128 5.96 9.40 3.98
N PHE A 129 6.49 8.17 3.97
CA PHE A 129 7.37 7.66 2.91
C PHE A 129 6.64 7.54 1.56
N TRP A 130 5.44 6.97 1.53
CA TRP A 130 4.75 6.56 0.29
C TRP A 130 3.78 7.58 -0.27
N ALA A 131 3.07 8.36 0.57
CA ALA A 131 2.21 9.43 0.06
C ALA A 131 3.05 10.58 -0.55
N THR A 132 4.36 10.61 -0.28
CA THR A 132 5.31 11.66 -0.62
C THR A 132 4.92 13.02 0.01
N PRO A 133 5.89 13.92 0.22
CA PRO A 133 5.59 15.29 0.68
C PRO A 133 4.63 16.07 -0.23
N TYR A 134 4.48 15.67 -1.50
CA TYR A 134 3.57 16.27 -2.49
C TYR A 134 2.09 16.11 -2.11
N LEU A 135 1.62 14.86 -1.93
CA LEU A 135 0.20 14.60 -1.71
C LEU A 135 -0.26 15.13 -0.34
N LEU A 136 0.57 14.97 0.69
CA LEU A 136 0.25 15.48 2.03
C LEU A 136 0.29 17.00 2.10
N GLY A 137 1.24 17.65 1.43
CA GLY A 137 1.32 19.11 1.37
C GLY A 137 0.11 19.74 0.68
N LEU A 138 -0.30 19.20 -0.48
CA LEU A 138 -1.45 19.72 -1.21
C LEU A 138 -2.78 19.41 -0.53
N PHE A 139 -2.91 18.22 0.04
CA PHE A 139 -4.04 17.89 0.90
C PHE A 139 -4.13 18.86 2.09
N GLY A 140 -3.01 19.11 2.78
CA GLY A 140 -2.93 20.10 3.85
C GLY A 140 -3.40 21.49 3.40
N LEU A 141 -2.92 21.97 2.25
CA LEU A 141 -3.34 23.28 1.72
C LEU A 141 -4.85 23.32 1.43
N SER A 142 -5.39 22.26 0.85
CA SER A 142 -6.83 22.12 0.60
C SER A 142 -7.66 22.13 1.90
N LEU A 143 -7.12 21.54 2.99
CA LEU A 143 -7.73 21.51 4.31
C LEU A 143 -7.72 22.86 5.02
N PHE A 144 -6.84 23.79 4.70
CA PHE A 144 -6.81 25.11 5.34
C PHE A 144 -7.40 26.22 4.47
N ASP A 145 -7.63 25.95 3.19
CA ASP A 145 -8.23 26.93 2.29
C ASP A 145 -9.75 27.07 2.47
N LYS A 146 -10.18 28.30 2.80
CA LYS A 146 -11.59 28.61 3.06
C LYS A 146 -12.46 28.53 1.81
N GLU A 147 -11.91 28.85 0.64
CA GLU A 147 -12.68 28.82 -0.60
C GLU A 147 -12.90 27.39 -1.07
N THR A 148 -11.91 26.51 -0.95
CA THR A 148 -12.03 25.07 -1.28
C THR A 148 -13.10 24.43 -0.39
N LYS A 149 -13.12 24.76 0.90
CA LYS A 149 -14.14 24.26 1.85
C LYS A 149 -15.56 24.72 1.55
N LYS A 150 -15.74 25.85 0.87
CA LYS A 150 -17.07 26.36 0.49
C LYS A 150 -17.66 25.67 -0.74
N GLN A 151 -16.83 24.97 -1.51
CA GLN A 151 -17.31 24.25 -2.69
C GLN A 151 -18.15 23.03 -2.27
N LYS A 152 -19.13 22.71 -3.09
CA LYS A 152 -20.08 21.62 -2.84
C LYS A 152 -19.33 20.29 -2.81
N HIS A 153 -19.65 19.43 -1.84
CA HIS A 153 -19.11 18.07 -1.69
C HIS A 153 -17.60 17.97 -1.38
N THR A 154 -16.87 19.06 -1.17
CA THR A 154 -15.47 19.01 -0.70
C THR A 154 -15.34 18.24 0.62
N SER A 155 -16.34 18.37 1.50
CA SER A 155 -16.42 17.65 2.77
C SER A 155 -16.37 16.13 2.60
N LEU A 156 -17.02 15.59 1.57
CA LEU A 156 -17.01 14.15 1.28
C LEU A 156 -15.57 13.66 1.04
N PHE A 157 -14.80 14.37 0.20
CA PHE A 157 -13.43 13.99 -0.11
C PHE A 157 -12.49 14.15 1.09
N ILE A 158 -12.68 15.19 1.90
CA ILE A 158 -11.93 15.37 3.15
C ILE A 158 -12.23 14.21 4.11
N ILE A 159 -13.50 13.89 4.30
CA ILE A 159 -13.94 12.78 5.16
C ILE A 159 -13.41 11.45 4.63
N TRP A 160 -13.40 11.24 3.31
CA TRP A 160 -12.79 10.05 2.70
C TRP A 160 -11.33 9.92 3.11
N VAL A 161 -10.49 10.93 2.84
CA VAL A 161 -9.06 10.87 3.16
C VAL A 161 -8.85 10.63 4.67
N LEU A 162 -9.52 11.41 5.53
CA LEU A 162 -9.37 11.28 6.98
C LEU A 162 -9.85 9.93 7.51
N THR A 163 -10.96 9.40 6.99
CA THR A 163 -11.49 8.10 7.42
C THR A 163 -10.49 6.99 7.12
N ILE A 164 -9.94 6.96 5.91
CA ILE A 164 -8.95 5.95 5.53
C ILE A 164 -7.66 6.12 6.33
N LEU A 165 -7.17 7.34 6.52
CA LEU A 165 -5.97 7.60 7.34
C LEU A 165 -6.17 7.13 8.78
N VAL A 166 -7.31 7.46 9.41
CA VAL A 166 -7.63 7.00 10.77
C VAL A 166 -7.71 5.48 10.82
N LEU A 167 -8.35 4.83 9.84
CA LEU A 167 -8.45 3.37 9.79
C LEU A 167 -7.06 2.72 9.68
N ILE A 168 -6.21 3.23 8.79
CA ILE A 168 -4.86 2.72 8.60
C ILE A 168 -4.00 2.94 9.86
N ILE A 169 -4.04 4.14 10.44
CA ILE A 169 -3.19 4.50 11.60
C ILE A 169 -3.67 3.81 12.87
N CYS A 170 -4.97 3.71 13.11
CA CYS A 170 -5.52 3.28 14.39
C CYS A 170 -5.96 1.81 14.45
N PHE A 171 -6.14 1.15 13.29
CA PHE A 171 -6.74 -0.18 13.23
C PHE A 171 -5.92 -1.19 12.41
N VAL A 172 -4.97 -0.76 11.57
CA VAL A 172 -4.09 -1.68 10.85
C VAL A 172 -2.79 -1.84 11.64
N SER A 173 -2.56 -3.03 12.21
CA SER A 173 -1.35 -3.32 13.00
C SER A 173 -0.27 -4.02 12.17
N THR A 174 -0.66 -4.85 11.20
CA THR A 174 0.23 -5.50 10.24
C THR A 174 -0.43 -5.52 8.86
N GLY A 175 0.32 -5.27 7.79
CA GLY A 175 -0.22 -5.29 6.42
C GLY A 175 0.54 -4.41 5.44
N ASP A 176 0.15 -4.51 4.17
CA ASP A 176 0.67 -3.68 3.09
C ASP A 176 0.04 -2.27 3.14
N TYR A 177 0.58 -1.42 4.02
CA TYR A 177 0.13 -0.04 4.24
C TYR A 177 0.07 0.78 2.96
N SER A 178 0.94 0.50 1.99
CA SER A 178 0.97 1.16 0.68
C SER A 178 -0.32 0.88 -0.11
N ARG A 179 -0.77 -0.38 -0.16
CA ARG A 179 -2.04 -0.76 -0.83
C ARG A 179 -3.28 -0.12 -0.18
N TYR A 180 -3.27 0.05 1.14
CA TYR A 180 -4.37 0.71 1.84
C TYR A 180 -4.35 2.23 1.62
N ALA A 181 -3.17 2.85 1.66
CA ALA A 181 -2.99 4.28 1.45
C ALA A 181 -3.37 4.69 0.01
N MET A 182 -3.12 3.86 -1.00
CA MET A 182 -3.51 4.15 -2.40
C MET A 182 -5.00 4.51 -2.57
N ASN A 183 -5.89 4.04 -1.67
CA ASN A 183 -7.31 4.35 -1.75
C ASN A 183 -7.65 5.84 -1.51
N ILE A 184 -6.72 6.63 -0.94
CA ILE A 184 -6.94 8.07 -0.72
C ILE A 184 -6.53 8.93 -1.92
N ILE A 185 -5.75 8.37 -2.86
CA ILE A 185 -5.18 9.11 -4.01
C ILE A 185 -6.25 9.85 -4.81
N PRO A 186 -7.39 9.23 -5.20
CA PRO A 186 -8.41 9.95 -5.98
C PRO A 186 -8.96 11.17 -5.25
N ALA A 187 -9.25 11.05 -3.95
CA ALA A 187 -9.78 12.15 -3.14
C ALA A 187 -8.75 13.27 -2.97
N ILE A 188 -7.48 12.92 -2.72
CA ILE A 188 -6.40 13.92 -2.64
C ILE A 188 -6.21 14.61 -3.99
N ALA A 189 -6.25 13.89 -5.12
CA ALA A 189 -6.08 14.47 -6.44
C ALA A 189 -7.18 15.50 -6.76
N ILE A 190 -8.44 15.20 -6.42
CA ILE A 190 -9.57 16.14 -6.58
C ILE A 190 -9.35 17.38 -5.71
N LEU A 191 -9.08 17.20 -4.41
CA LEU A 191 -8.87 18.31 -3.49
C LEU A 191 -7.68 19.20 -3.88
N SER A 192 -6.59 18.57 -4.34
CA SER A 192 -5.39 19.25 -4.83
C SER A 192 -5.69 20.03 -6.11
N GLY A 193 -6.43 19.43 -7.05
CA GLY A 193 -6.85 20.09 -8.29
C GLY A 193 -7.71 21.34 -8.04
N LEU A 194 -8.66 21.26 -7.09
CA LEU A 194 -9.50 22.39 -6.68
C LEU A 194 -8.69 23.54 -6.05
N TYR A 195 -7.59 23.22 -5.37
CA TYR A 195 -6.68 24.22 -4.84
C TYR A 195 -5.81 24.82 -5.95
N LEU A 196 -5.21 23.98 -6.78
CA LEU A 196 -4.33 24.38 -7.89
C LEU A 196 -5.04 25.23 -8.95
N SER A 197 -6.34 25.03 -9.17
CA SER A 197 -7.12 25.80 -10.13
C SER A 197 -7.23 27.29 -9.79
N LYS A 198 -6.86 27.69 -8.56
CA LYS A 198 -6.85 29.09 -8.10
C LYS A 198 -5.55 29.81 -8.40
N ILE A 199 -4.50 29.06 -8.70
CA ILE A 199 -3.19 29.62 -9.02
C ILE A 199 -3.25 30.20 -10.44
N ILE A 200 -2.91 31.47 -10.58
CA ILE A 200 -2.79 32.12 -11.88
C ILE A 200 -1.45 31.74 -12.49
N TRP A 201 -1.48 30.95 -13.56
CA TRP A 201 -0.29 30.50 -14.29
C TRP A 201 0.05 31.48 -15.40
N ASP A 202 0.81 32.53 -15.06
CA ASP A 202 1.41 33.41 -16.07
C ASP A 202 2.80 32.91 -16.48
N LYS A 203 3.34 33.45 -17.59
CA LYS A 203 4.65 33.05 -18.12
C LYS A 203 5.76 33.17 -17.07
N LYS A 204 5.72 34.21 -16.22
CA LYS A 204 6.72 34.42 -15.16
C LYS A 204 6.63 33.36 -14.08
N THR A 205 5.42 33.02 -13.63
CA THR A 205 5.16 31.97 -12.64
C THR A 205 5.62 30.61 -13.15
N ILE A 206 5.33 30.27 -14.42
CA ILE A 206 5.77 29.01 -15.04
C ILE A 206 7.30 28.96 -15.07
N ILE A 207 7.97 29.99 -15.61
CA ILE A 207 9.43 30.04 -15.68
C ILE A 207 10.06 29.93 -14.28
N PHE A 208 9.55 30.68 -13.31
CA PHE A 208 10.04 30.62 -11.93
C PHE A 208 9.91 29.21 -11.34
N THR A 209 8.73 28.61 -11.45
CA THR A 209 8.45 27.25 -10.93
C THR A 209 9.34 26.22 -11.59
N SER A 210 9.54 26.31 -12.91
CA SER A 210 10.42 25.41 -13.66
C SER A 210 11.88 25.55 -13.26
N ILE A 211 12.41 26.78 -13.11
CA ILE A 211 13.79 27.00 -12.68
C ILE A 211 14.02 26.44 -11.27
N VAL A 212 13.11 26.72 -10.33
CA VAL A 212 13.19 26.18 -8.97
C VAL A 212 13.10 24.66 -8.98
N GLY A 213 12.19 24.10 -9.79
CA GLY A 213 12.02 22.66 -9.93
C GLY A 213 13.27 21.97 -10.49
N LEU A 214 13.86 22.50 -11.56
CA LEU A 214 15.09 21.97 -12.16
C LEU A 214 16.29 22.08 -11.20
N ALA A 215 16.43 23.22 -10.50
CA ALA A 215 17.47 23.39 -9.51
C ALA A 215 17.32 22.37 -8.36
N TYR A 216 16.10 22.15 -7.87
CA TYR A 216 15.84 21.18 -6.82
C TYR A 216 16.03 19.73 -7.29
N LEU A 217 15.64 19.42 -8.52
CA LEU A 217 15.88 18.12 -9.15
C LEU A 217 17.38 17.83 -9.22
N ALA A 218 18.19 18.79 -9.66
CA ALA A 218 19.64 18.66 -9.69
C ALA A 218 20.23 18.44 -8.29
N ILE A 219 19.78 19.19 -7.27
CA ILE A 219 20.19 18.98 -5.87
C ILE A 219 19.84 17.56 -5.41
N THR A 220 18.65 17.06 -5.77
CA THR A 220 18.20 15.71 -5.40
C THR A 220 19.11 14.65 -6.02
N TYR A 221 19.44 14.75 -7.31
CA TYR A 221 20.39 13.84 -7.96
C TYR A 221 21.79 13.91 -7.33
N ILE A 222 22.30 15.12 -7.06
CA ILE A 222 23.61 15.31 -6.42
C ILE A 222 23.66 14.59 -5.07
N ILE A 223 22.64 14.78 -4.22
CA ILE A 223 22.57 14.11 -2.91
C ILE A 223 22.58 12.59 -3.06
N ASN A 224 21.93 12.06 -4.10
CA ASN A 224 21.83 10.62 -4.31
C ASN A 224 23.11 9.98 -4.88
N ILE A 225 24.02 10.76 -5.49
CA ILE A 225 25.30 10.24 -6.02
C ILE A 225 26.42 10.29 -4.96
N ILE A 226 26.24 11.05 -3.87
CA ILE A 226 27.21 11.11 -2.77
C ILE A 226 27.36 9.70 -2.15
N PRO A 227 28.59 9.29 -1.78
CA PRO A 227 28.83 8.03 -1.08
C PRO A 227 27.91 7.89 0.14
N ARG A 228 27.27 6.74 0.23
CA ARG A 228 26.23 6.45 1.22
C ARG A 228 26.47 5.08 1.80
N GLU A 229 26.13 4.93 3.08
CA GLU A 229 26.13 3.62 3.72
C GLU A 229 24.97 2.79 3.19
N ILE A 230 25.15 1.48 3.13
CA ILE A 230 24.06 0.57 2.76
C ILE A 230 23.52 -0.06 4.02
N THR A 231 22.28 0.27 4.33
CA THR A 231 21.59 -0.27 5.49
C THR A 231 20.63 -1.36 5.03
N PRO A 232 20.65 -2.53 5.69
CA PRO A 232 19.62 -3.54 5.53
C PRO A 232 18.21 -2.95 5.54
N ARG A 233 17.30 -3.57 4.78
CA ARG A 233 15.90 -3.16 4.68
C ARG A 233 15.11 -3.55 5.94
N VAL A 234 15.48 -2.97 7.06
CA VAL A 234 14.86 -3.18 8.37
C VAL A 234 14.47 -1.81 8.91
N MET A 235 13.18 -1.60 9.17
CA MET A 235 12.67 -0.28 9.59
C MET A 235 13.32 0.17 10.91
N GLU A 236 13.59 -0.76 11.80
CA GLU A 236 14.29 -0.55 13.06
C GLU A 236 15.71 -0.01 12.83
N GLU A 237 16.44 -0.54 11.85
CA GLU A 237 17.77 -0.04 11.49
C GLU A 237 17.71 1.34 10.85
N TYR A 238 16.72 1.59 9.97
CA TYR A 238 16.50 2.92 9.40
C TYR A 238 16.23 3.95 10.50
N VAL A 239 15.40 3.60 11.49
CA VAL A 239 15.13 4.47 12.65
C VAL A 239 16.39 4.68 13.48
N THR A 240 17.14 3.63 13.79
CA THR A 240 18.39 3.74 14.55
C THR A 240 19.39 4.66 13.84
N ASN A 241 19.58 4.53 12.53
CA ASN A 241 20.47 5.41 11.77
C ASN A 241 20.04 6.87 11.85
N ILE A 242 18.75 7.16 11.64
CA ILE A 242 18.23 8.53 11.77
C ILE A 242 18.44 9.09 13.18
N LEU A 243 18.15 8.30 14.22
CA LEU A 243 18.31 8.72 15.62
C LEU A 243 19.78 8.96 16.00
N ASN A 244 20.70 8.21 15.38
CA ASN A 244 22.14 8.40 15.52
C ASN A 244 22.69 9.56 14.66
N GLY A 245 21.83 10.26 13.92
CA GLY A 245 22.22 11.38 13.04
C GLY A 245 22.82 10.95 11.71
N ASN A 246 22.83 9.66 11.39
CA ASN A 246 23.23 9.14 10.10
C ASN A 246 22.04 9.18 9.13
N ILE A 247 22.07 10.15 8.22
CA ILE A 247 21.03 10.30 7.17
C ILE A 247 21.55 9.98 5.77
N PHE A 248 22.86 9.71 5.63
CA PHE A 248 23.49 9.38 4.34
C PHE A 248 23.58 7.86 4.17
N PHE A 249 22.43 7.20 4.25
CA PHE A 249 22.30 5.78 3.97
C PHE A 249 21.27 5.51 2.87
N LEU A 250 21.41 4.36 2.21
CA LEU A 250 20.48 3.87 1.19
C LEU A 250 19.16 3.43 1.83
N PHE A 251 18.09 4.16 1.54
CA PHE A 251 16.72 3.75 1.76
C PHE A 251 16.20 3.04 0.50
N SER A 252 15.74 1.79 0.65
CA SER A 252 15.17 1.04 -0.46
C SER A 252 13.66 1.22 -0.55
N TYR A 253 13.19 1.66 -1.72
CA TYR A 253 11.80 1.61 -2.11
C TYR A 253 11.51 0.23 -2.68
N THR A 254 10.63 -0.50 -2.03
CA THR A 254 10.24 -1.84 -2.48
C THR A 254 8.84 -2.16 -2.00
N SER A 255 8.11 -2.85 -2.86
CA SER A 255 6.82 -3.43 -2.53
C SER A 255 6.96 -4.95 -2.36
N SER A 256 5.93 -5.58 -1.81
CA SER A 256 5.84 -7.03 -1.58
C SER A 256 6.07 -7.89 -2.84
N SER A 257 5.99 -7.31 -4.04
CA SER A 257 6.08 -8.05 -5.32
C SER A 257 6.50 -7.17 -6.50
N GLY A 258 7.21 -6.06 -6.26
CA GLY A 258 7.49 -5.06 -7.29
C GLY A 258 8.95 -4.63 -7.31
N PRO A 259 9.37 -3.97 -8.40
CA PRO A 259 10.75 -3.56 -8.62
C PRO A 259 11.31 -2.77 -7.44
N ILE A 260 12.57 -3.04 -7.14
CA ILE A 260 13.31 -2.47 -6.01
C ILE A 260 14.22 -1.39 -6.58
N PHE A 261 14.14 -0.18 -6.03
CA PHE A 261 15.08 0.90 -6.32
C PHE A 261 15.44 1.61 -5.02
N GLY A 262 16.52 2.39 -5.04
CA GLY A 262 17.11 2.93 -3.82
C GLY A 262 17.38 4.42 -3.94
N ILE A 263 17.18 5.14 -2.84
CA ILE A 263 17.54 6.55 -2.73
C ILE A 263 18.28 6.79 -1.42
N THR A 264 19.04 7.86 -1.35
CA THR A 264 19.65 8.31 -0.10
C THR A 264 18.59 8.90 0.82
N MET A 265 18.53 8.45 2.07
CA MET A 265 17.55 8.91 3.07
C MET A 265 17.60 10.43 3.28
N ALA A 266 18.79 11.04 3.17
CA ALA A 266 18.97 12.49 3.22
C ALA A 266 18.10 13.24 2.20
N SER A 267 17.94 12.71 0.98
CA SER A 267 17.11 13.34 -0.05
C SER A 267 15.64 13.38 0.38
N PHE A 268 15.14 12.27 0.93
CA PHE A 268 13.78 12.17 1.45
C PHE A 268 13.55 13.12 2.64
N ILE A 269 14.44 13.08 3.63
CA ILE A 269 14.35 13.95 4.83
C ILE A 269 14.40 15.42 4.41
N LEU A 270 15.30 15.80 3.50
CA LEU A 270 15.42 17.16 3.00
C LEU A 270 14.11 17.62 2.34
N THR A 271 13.51 16.79 1.46
CA THR A 271 12.23 17.11 0.84
C THR A 271 11.12 17.25 1.87
N LEU A 272 11.05 16.34 2.84
CA LEU A 272 10.05 16.38 3.90
C LEU A 272 10.17 17.65 4.75
N VAL A 273 11.38 18.00 5.20
CA VAL A 273 11.64 19.17 6.05
C VAL A 273 11.36 20.46 5.28
N ILE A 274 11.90 20.63 4.08
CA ILE A 274 11.68 21.83 3.26
C ILE A 274 10.18 22.00 2.96
N SER A 275 9.51 20.91 2.55
CA SER A 275 8.07 20.97 2.24
C SER A 275 7.25 21.32 3.47
N THR A 276 7.59 20.77 4.64
CA THR A 276 6.91 21.07 5.91
C THR A 276 7.11 22.52 6.33
N ILE A 277 8.34 23.04 6.23
CA ILE A 277 8.63 24.46 6.54
C ILE A 277 7.86 25.38 5.60
N LEU A 278 7.94 25.14 4.28
CA LEU A 278 7.21 25.94 3.29
C LEU A 278 5.70 25.89 3.54
N PHE A 279 5.15 24.71 3.82
CA PHE A 279 3.75 24.54 4.18
C PHE A 279 3.38 25.35 5.42
N ILE A 280 4.10 25.24 6.53
CA ILE A 280 3.85 26.02 7.75
C ILE A 280 3.90 27.52 7.46
N LEU A 281 4.91 27.99 6.71
CA LEU A 281 5.04 29.40 6.34
C LEU A 281 3.85 29.89 5.51
N THR A 282 3.25 29.04 4.67
CA THR A 282 2.05 29.42 3.90
C THR A 282 0.82 29.64 4.79
N LEU A 283 0.72 28.90 5.90
CA LEU A 283 -0.39 28.99 6.86
C LEU A 283 -0.33 30.24 7.75
N ILE A 284 0.85 30.83 7.98
CA ILE A 284 1.03 32.00 8.85
C ILE A 284 0.14 33.17 8.35
N PRO A 285 -0.72 33.78 9.19
CA PRO A 285 -1.60 34.88 8.79
C PRO A 285 -0.83 36.07 8.20
N LYS A 286 -1.51 36.87 7.36
CA LYS A 286 -0.92 38.07 6.75
C LYS A 286 -0.36 38.97 7.84
N ASN A 287 0.96 39.14 7.86
CA ASN A 287 1.64 40.09 8.73
C ASN A 287 2.44 41.08 7.86
N LYS A 288 2.86 42.23 8.41
CA LYS A 288 3.58 43.29 7.65
C LYS A 288 4.78 42.78 6.82
N PHE A 289 5.42 41.68 7.25
CA PHE A 289 6.54 41.03 6.56
C PHE A 289 6.15 40.06 5.42
N PHE A 290 4.95 39.48 5.44
CA PHE A 290 4.48 38.51 4.44
C PHE A 290 3.41 39.13 3.54
N LYS A 291 3.85 39.86 2.50
CA LYS A 291 2.97 40.36 1.43
C LYS A 291 2.34 39.20 0.65
N ILE A 292 1.18 39.43 0.03
CA ILE A 292 0.41 38.41 -0.72
C ILE A 292 1.24 37.75 -1.83
N SER A 293 2.09 38.51 -2.54
CA SER A 293 2.99 37.93 -3.55
C SER A 293 3.94 36.90 -2.95
N ASN A 294 4.42 37.11 -1.72
CA ASN A 294 5.36 36.19 -1.07
C ASN A 294 4.70 34.84 -0.77
N LYS A 295 3.40 34.81 -0.44
CA LYS A 295 2.67 33.55 -0.22
C LYS A 295 2.52 32.72 -1.48
N GLN A 296 2.22 33.36 -2.61
CA GLN A 296 2.13 32.66 -3.89
C GLN A 296 3.49 32.06 -4.26
N HIS A 297 4.59 32.79 -4.10
CA HIS A 297 5.94 32.25 -4.36
C HIS A 297 6.27 31.08 -3.44
N LEU A 298 5.90 31.11 -2.15
CA LEU A 298 6.08 29.96 -1.26
C LEU A 298 5.33 28.72 -1.73
N ILE A 299 4.08 28.88 -2.18
CA ILE A 299 3.29 27.77 -2.74
C ILE A 299 3.95 27.24 -4.01
N LEU A 300 4.46 28.11 -4.87
CA LEU A 300 5.13 27.69 -6.11
C LEU A 300 6.45 26.96 -5.82
N ILE A 301 7.23 27.40 -4.82
CA ILE A 301 8.45 26.69 -4.39
C ILE A 301 8.06 25.33 -3.79
N LEU A 302 7.02 25.26 -2.96
CA LEU A 302 6.52 24.00 -2.41
C LEU A 302 6.11 23.04 -3.54
N LEU A 303 5.36 23.51 -4.53
CA LEU A 303 4.96 22.72 -5.70
C LEU A 303 6.17 22.27 -6.52
N ALA A 304 7.11 23.16 -6.79
CA ALA A 304 8.31 22.87 -7.57
C ALA A 304 9.18 21.80 -6.89
N THR A 305 9.44 21.94 -5.60
CA THR A 305 10.26 21.00 -4.81
C THR A 305 9.61 19.62 -4.73
N THR A 306 8.32 19.57 -4.41
CA THR A 306 7.57 18.31 -4.27
C THR A 306 7.36 17.60 -5.61
N LEU A 307 7.12 18.34 -6.70
CA LEU A 307 7.05 17.78 -8.06
C LEU A 307 8.41 17.26 -8.53
N ALA A 308 9.49 18.04 -8.31
CA ALA A 308 10.84 17.64 -8.70
C ALA A 308 11.29 16.36 -7.98
N PHE A 309 11.01 16.23 -6.68
CA PHE A 309 11.28 14.99 -5.95
C PHE A 309 10.52 13.79 -6.52
N ASN A 310 9.24 13.96 -6.87
CA ASN A 310 8.45 12.88 -7.51
C ASN A 310 8.99 12.52 -8.91
N ILE A 311 9.41 13.50 -9.71
CA ILE A 311 10.06 13.25 -11.00
C ILE A 311 11.36 12.47 -10.80
N PHE A 312 12.15 12.81 -9.78
CA PHE A 312 13.33 12.05 -9.39
C PHE A 312 12.98 10.59 -9.04
N LEU A 313 11.98 10.36 -8.16
CA LEU A 313 11.57 9.00 -7.78
C LEU A 313 11.11 8.17 -8.99
N VAL A 314 10.32 8.76 -9.89
CA VAL A 314 9.86 8.08 -11.12
C VAL A 314 11.04 7.83 -12.07
N GLY A 315 11.95 8.79 -12.20
CA GLY A 315 13.17 8.63 -13.00
C GLY A 315 14.05 7.51 -12.47
N GLU A 316 14.28 7.47 -11.15
CA GLU A 316 15.06 6.43 -10.49
C GLU A 316 14.40 5.06 -10.65
N PHE A 317 13.07 4.96 -10.50
CA PHE A 317 12.32 3.73 -10.71
C PHE A 317 12.45 3.15 -12.13
N ILE A 318 12.45 4.02 -13.16
CA ILE A 318 12.48 3.59 -14.57
C ILE A 318 13.91 3.33 -15.04
N PHE A 319 14.85 4.19 -14.66
CA PHE A 319 16.18 4.25 -15.26
C PHE A 319 17.32 3.92 -14.30
N ASN A 320 17.07 3.85 -12.99
CA ASN A 320 18.07 3.52 -11.97
C ASN A 320 19.35 4.38 -12.10
N PHE A 321 19.21 5.70 -12.18
CA PHE A 321 20.34 6.60 -12.45
C PHE A 321 21.35 6.68 -11.30
N THR A 322 20.92 6.38 -10.07
CA THR A 322 21.75 6.56 -8.86
C THR A 322 21.84 5.31 -7.98
N SER A 323 21.14 4.25 -8.34
CA SER A 323 21.13 2.96 -7.68
C SER A 323 21.24 1.83 -8.71
N PRO A 324 21.76 0.64 -8.34
CA PRO A 324 21.85 -0.49 -9.25
C PRO A 324 20.49 -0.95 -9.78
N ASN A 325 20.50 -1.47 -11.00
CA ASN A 325 19.33 -2.00 -11.67
C ASN A 325 19.01 -3.42 -11.20
N VAL A 326 18.30 -3.51 -10.06
CA VAL A 326 17.97 -4.81 -9.46
C VAL A 326 17.03 -5.64 -10.30
N SER A 327 16.16 -4.99 -11.07
CA SER A 327 15.19 -5.72 -11.91
C SER A 327 15.89 -6.46 -13.05
N GLU A 328 16.92 -5.87 -13.64
CA GLU A 328 17.74 -6.52 -14.67
C GLU A 328 18.52 -7.71 -14.08
N SER A 329 19.17 -7.54 -12.93
CA SER A 329 19.85 -8.67 -12.27
C SER A 329 18.93 -9.81 -11.88
N ILE A 330 17.67 -9.54 -11.50
CA ILE A 330 16.66 -10.57 -11.26
C ILE A 330 16.35 -11.33 -12.55
N LEU A 331 16.14 -10.63 -13.66
CA LEU A 331 15.85 -11.25 -14.95
C LEU A 331 17.02 -12.12 -15.42
N ASP A 332 18.26 -11.61 -15.34
CA ASP A 332 19.46 -12.37 -15.67
C ASP A 332 19.59 -13.64 -14.81
N MET A 333 19.24 -13.53 -13.53
CA MET A 333 19.24 -14.66 -12.59
C MET A 333 18.19 -15.72 -12.95
N GLU A 334 16.98 -15.28 -13.33
CA GLU A 334 15.89 -16.15 -13.79
C GLU A 334 16.22 -16.83 -15.13
N GLU A 335 16.81 -16.08 -16.07
CA GLU A 335 17.28 -16.62 -17.35
C GLU A 335 18.38 -17.66 -17.14
N TYR A 336 19.38 -17.36 -16.30
CA TYR A 336 20.43 -18.31 -15.94
C TYR A 336 19.87 -19.60 -15.31
N PHE A 337 18.88 -19.48 -14.42
CA PHE A 337 18.20 -20.63 -13.84
C PHE A 337 17.61 -21.56 -14.92
N ILE A 338 16.91 -20.97 -15.88
CA ILE A 338 16.25 -21.68 -16.98
C ILE A 338 17.28 -22.30 -17.94
N GLU A 339 18.28 -21.52 -18.36
CA GLU A 339 19.29 -21.96 -19.33
C GLU A 339 20.12 -23.15 -18.82
N GLN A 340 20.49 -23.12 -17.55
CA GLN A 340 21.27 -24.19 -16.92
C GLN A 340 20.43 -25.40 -16.49
N ASN A 341 19.09 -25.34 -16.61
CA ASN A 341 18.16 -26.39 -16.19
C ASN A 341 18.36 -26.83 -14.72
N PHE A 342 18.47 -25.86 -13.81
CA PHE A 342 18.61 -26.13 -12.38
C PHE A 342 17.40 -26.90 -11.81
N PRO A 343 17.61 -27.73 -10.77
CA PRO A 343 16.55 -28.56 -10.20
C PRO A 343 15.55 -27.76 -9.35
N TYR A 344 14.30 -28.23 -9.39
CA TYR A 344 13.27 -27.84 -8.42
C TYR A 344 13.44 -28.65 -7.12
N PRO A 345 12.94 -28.16 -5.96
CA PRO A 345 12.15 -26.94 -5.76
C PRO A 345 12.98 -25.64 -5.77
N ILE A 346 12.32 -24.53 -6.09
CA ILE A 346 12.89 -23.19 -6.07
C ILE A 346 12.67 -22.54 -4.71
N TYR A 347 13.73 -22.00 -4.14
CA TYR A 347 13.68 -21.20 -2.93
C TYR A 347 14.04 -19.75 -3.25
N SER A 348 13.25 -18.77 -2.84
CA SER A 348 13.61 -17.36 -3.03
C SER A 348 13.05 -16.45 -1.95
N ASN A 349 13.78 -15.40 -1.61
CA ASN A 349 13.27 -14.29 -0.79
C ASN A 349 12.45 -13.27 -1.60
N ASN A 350 12.24 -13.50 -2.90
CA ASN A 350 11.43 -12.63 -3.73
C ASN A 350 10.20 -13.37 -4.31
N ALA A 351 9.01 -12.92 -3.92
CA ALA A 351 7.77 -13.50 -4.40
C ALA A 351 7.56 -13.32 -5.92
N GLY A 352 8.12 -12.25 -6.51
CA GLY A 352 8.08 -12.02 -7.96
C GLY A 352 8.87 -13.10 -8.71
N THR A 353 10.07 -13.43 -8.25
CA THR A 353 10.90 -14.49 -8.85
C THR A 353 10.23 -15.85 -8.79
N LEU A 354 9.59 -16.19 -7.67
CA LEU A 354 8.80 -17.43 -7.57
C LEU A 354 7.63 -17.45 -8.55
N PHE A 355 6.92 -16.33 -8.67
CA PHE A 355 5.78 -16.19 -9.58
C PHE A 355 6.22 -16.36 -11.05
N MET A 356 7.34 -15.76 -11.45
CA MET A 356 7.85 -15.83 -12.82
C MET A 356 8.32 -17.23 -13.20
N LEU A 357 8.97 -17.96 -12.30
CA LEU A 357 9.58 -19.26 -12.60
C LEU A 357 8.63 -20.47 -12.44
N ASP A 358 7.59 -20.36 -11.61
CA ASP A 358 6.65 -21.47 -11.36
C ASP A 358 5.22 -21.18 -11.85
N ASN A 359 4.94 -19.95 -12.29
CA ASN A 359 3.73 -19.51 -13.00
C ASN A 359 2.39 -19.94 -12.33
N GLN A 360 2.39 -20.19 -11.02
CA GLN A 360 1.23 -20.62 -10.24
C GLN A 360 1.09 -19.86 -8.91
N ASN A 361 -0.15 -19.54 -8.58
CA ASN A 361 -0.57 -18.90 -7.34
C ASN A 361 -0.21 -19.78 -6.13
N GLU A 362 0.79 -19.39 -5.33
CA GLU A 362 1.00 -19.66 -3.89
C GLU A 362 0.89 -21.13 -3.35
N ILE A 363 0.51 -22.11 -4.16
CA ILE A 363 0.20 -23.51 -3.81
C ILE A 363 0.93 -24.43 -4.78
N SER A 364 2.26 -24.31 -4.82
CA SER A 364 3.09 -25.25 -5.57
C SER A 364 4.06 -25.92 -4.62
N ASN A 365 4.19 -27.25 -4.76
CA ASN A 365 5.25 -28.00 -4.08
C ASN A 365 6.63 -27.76 -4.74
N LYS A 366 6.67 -27.00 -5.84
CA LYS A 366 7.89 -26.69 -6.59
C LYS A 366 8.53 -25.38 -6.20
N SER A 367 7.87 -24.53 -5.40
CA SER A 367 8.41 -23.23 -5.02
C SER A 367 8.10 -22.89 -3.57
N GLN A 368 9.04 -22.23 -2.90
CA GLN A 368 8.87 -21.79 -1.52
C GLN A 368 9.53 -20.42 -1.28
N GLY A 369 8.74 -19.51 -0.72
CA GLY A 369 9.24 -18.25 -0.18
C GLY A 369 10.14 -18.50 1.02
N VAL A 370 11.33 -17.90 1.02
CA VAL A 370 12.23 -17.89 2.17
C VAL A 370 12.16 -16.53 2.84
N PRO A 371 11.79 -16.46 4.13
CA PRO A 371 11.79 -15.21 4.84
C PRO A 371 13.23 -14.69 4.97
N ASP A 372 13.40 -13.39 4.70
CA ASP A 372 14.69 -12.71 4.63
C ASP A 372 14.96 -11.83 5.87
N PHE A 373 13.98 -11.06 6.34
CA PHE A 373 14.15 -10.13 7.46
C PHE A 373 13.09 -10.25 8.57
N GLU A 374 12.17 -11.20 8.46
CA GLU A 374 11.28 -11.52 9.58
C GLU A 374 12.07 -12.24 10.68
N LEU A 375 12.63 -11.48 11.63
CA LEU A 375 13.44 -11.94 12.78
C LEU A 375 12.78 -13.04 13.66
N HIS A 376 11.49 -13.31 13.46
CA HIS A 376 10.72 -14.34 14.17
C HIS A 376 10.14 -15.41 13.24
N SER A 377 10.53 -15.40 11.97
CA SER A 377 10.11 -16.42 11.02
C SER A 377 10.78 -17.76 11.34
N ASN A 378 9.99 -18.82 11.35
CA ASN A 378 10.49 -20.16 11.61
C ASN A 378 11.04 -20.76 10.30
N ILE A 379 12.36 -20.67 10.10
CA ILE A 379 13.05 -21.26 8.95
C ILE A 379 13.21 -22.78 9.01
N THR A 380 12.82 -23.44 10.11
CA THR A 380 12.97 -24.90 10.25
C THR A 380 12.25 -25.65 9.13
N LYS A 381 11.12 -25.13 8.63
CA LYS A 381 10.41 -25.73 7.50
C LYS A 381 11.23 -25.65 6.21
N THR A 382 11.79 -24.48 5.89
CA THR A 382 12.60 -24.28 4.69
C THR A 382 13.89 -25.09 4.75
N LYS A 383 14.62 -25.02 5.87
CA LYS A 383 15.86 -25.80 6.06
C LYS A 383 15.62 -27.29 5.91
N LYS A 384 14.55 -27.81 6.55
CA LYS A 384 14.17 -29.21 6.39
C LYS A 384 13.82 -29.58 4.94
N MET A 385 13.15 -28.71 4.19
CA MET A 385 12.84 -28.98 2.79
C MET A 385 14.09 -29.00 1.91
N ILE A 386 15.03 -28.09 2.15
CA ILE A 386 16.35 -28.10 1.51
C ILE A 386 17.09 -29.41 1.85
N ASP A 387 17.15 -29.80 3.12
CA ASP A 387 17.82 -31.01 3.56
C ASP A 387 17.18 -32.30 3.00
N ASP A 388 15.84 -32.34 2.88
CA ASP A 388 15.08 -33.51 2.44
C ASP A 388 15.02 -33.65 0.91
N TYR A 389 14.99 -32.54 0.16
CA TYR A 389 14.67 -32.52 -1.28
C TYR A 389 15.72 -31.84 -2.18
N GLY A 390 16.71 -31.14 -1.61
CA GLY A 390 17.61 -30.26 -2.36
C GLY A 390 16.83 -29.14 -3.06
N GLY A 391 17.36 -28.68 -4.21
CA GLY A 391 16.71 -27.74 -5.11
C GLY A 391 17.63 -26.60 -5.55
N THR A 392 17.08 -25.40 -5.72
CA THR A 392 17.88 -24.23 -6.11
C THR A 392 17.38 -23.00 -5.40
N ALA A 393 18.29 -22.24 -4.80
CA ALA A 393 17.96 -21.02 -4.11
C ALA A 393 18.39 -19.79 -4.93
N LEU A 394 17.42 -18.94 -5.27
CA LEU A 394 17.59 -17.67 -5.97
C LEU A 394 17.42 -16.54 -4.97
N ILE A 395 18.53 -15.89 -4.61
CA ILE A 395 18.59 -14.95 -3.49
C ILE A 395 18.86 -13.55 -4.00
N ILE A 396 17.98 -12.61 -3.67
CA ILE A 396 18.21 -11.18 -3.88
C ILE A 396 18.89 -10.61 -2.63
N ASN A 397 20.06 -10.03 -2.80
CA ASN A 397 20.88 -9.43 -1.74
C ASN A 397 21.01 -7.91 -1.92
N TRP A 398 19.91 -7.22 -2.24
CA TRP A 398 19.91 -5.76 -2.40
C TRP A 398 18.64 -5.06 -1.85
N PRO A 399 18.77 -4.15 -0.86
CA PRO A 399 19.98 -3.90 -0.06
C PRO A 399 20.50 -5.20 0.57
N PRO A 400 21.82 -5.30 0.87
CA PRO A 400 22.41 -6.46 1.50
C PRO A 400 21.60 -6.90 2.71
N LEU A 401 21.31 -8.19 2.75
CA LEU A 401 20.64 -8.80 3.87
C LEU A 401 21.58 -8.76 5.08
N PRO A 402 21.03 -8.54 6.28
CA PRO A 402 21.85 -8.49 7.48
C PRO A 402 22.52 -9.85 7.71
N GLU A 403 23.71 -9.86 8.31
CA GLU A 403 24.44 -11.11 8.64
C GLU A 403 23.62 -12.04 9.55
N TYR A 404 22.71 -11.47 10.35
CA TYR A 404 21.80 -12.21 11.23
C TYR A 404 20.51 -12.68 10.53
N SER A 405 20.39 -12.52 9.20
CA SER A 405 19.22 -12.98 8.44
C SER A 405 19.06 -14.49 8.58
N PRO A 406 17.86 -14.99 8.92
CA PRO A 406 17.61 -16.42 9.02
C PRO A 406 17.67 -17.12 7.64
N LEU A 407 17.70 -16.36 6.54
CA LEU A 407 17.95 -16.85 5.20
C LEU A 407 19.31 -17.57 5.11
N TRP A 408 20.36 -16.99 5.73
CA TRP A 408 21.70 -17.55 5.68
C TRP A 408 21.80 -18.92 6.34
N ASP A 409 21.11 -19.10 7.46
CA ASP A 409 21.01 -20.39 8.16
C ASP A 409 20.25 -21.44 7.32
N ALA A 410 19.29 -21.00 6.49
CA ALA A 410 18.48 -21.89 5.66
C ALA A 410 19.26 -22.44 4.46
N ILE A 411 20.19 -21.67 3.89
CA ILE A 411 20.98 -22.04 2.71
C ILE A 411 22.44 -22.39 3.03
N GLU A 412 22.78 -22.53 4.32
CA GLU A 412 24.14 -22.79 4.82
C GLU A 412 24.83 -23.99 4.15
N THR A 413 24.05 -25.01 3.78
CA THR A 413 24.54 -26.24 3.14
C THR A 413 24.63 -26.15 1.62
N CYS A 414 24.09 -25.09 1.01
CA CYS A 414 24.04 -24.93 -0.43
C CYS A 414 25.35 -24.35 -0.98
N THR A 415 25.68 -24.70 -2.23
CA THR A 415 26.88 -24.21 -2.92
C THR A 415 26.52 -23.04 -3.82
N LYS A 416 27.24 -21.91 -3.71
CA LYS A 416 27.03 -20.75 -4.58
C LYS A 416 27.56 -21.05 -5.99
N GLU A 417 26.67 -20.99 -6.97
CA GLU A 417 26.97 -21.28 -8.38
C GLU A 417 27.27 -20.00 -9.18
N ALA A 418 26.49 -18.93 -8.92
CA ALA A 418 26.61 -17.68 -9.66
C ALA A 418 26.34 -16.44 -8.79
N THR A 419 26.98 -15.34 -9.16
CA THR A 419 26.76 -13.99 -8.61
C THR A 419 26.36 -13.05 -9.73
N PHE A 420 25.32 -12.27 -9.50
CA PHE A 420 24.79 -11.25 -10.41
C PHE A 420 25.07 -9.87 -9.83
N THR A 421 25.67 -8.99 -10.63
CA THR A 421 26.10 -7.66 -10.20
C THR A 421 25.48 -6.55 -11.05
N SER A 422 25.30 -5.39 -10.45
CA SER A 422 24.90 -4.16 -11.12
C SER A 422 25.57 -2.96 -10.43
N ASP A 423 26.19 -2.06 -11.19
CA ASP A 423 26.94 -0.89 -10.67
C ASP A 423 27.87 -1.21 -9.49
N ASP A 424 28.68 -2.26 -9.64
CA ASP A 424 29.61 -2.80 -8.62
C ASP A 424 28.97 -3.38 -7.35
N TYR A 425 27.64 -3.51 -7.30
CA TYR A 425 26.92 -4.19 -6.21
C TYR A 425 26.61 -5.64 -6.56
N GLU A 426 26.83 -6.55 -5.61
CA GLU A 426 26.26 -7.90 -5.69
C GLU A 426 24.77 -7.83 -5.38
N VAL A 427 23.95 -8.00 -6.42
CA VAL A 427 22.49 -7.85 -6.33
C VAL A 427 21.81 -9.17 -6.05
N GLY A 428 22.29 -10.26 -6.64
CA GLY A 428 21.64 -11.56 -6.52
C GLY A 428 22.60 -12.72 -6.67
N TRP A 429 22.20 -13.88 -6.15
CA TRP A 429 23.00 -15.10 -6.10
C TRP A 429 22.14 -16.31 -6.41
N VAL A 430 22.74 -17.29 -7.08
CA VAL A 430 22.14 -18.62 -7.31
C VAL A 430 22.94 -19.65 -6.54
N TYR A 431 22.24 -20.45 -5.75
CA TYR A 431 22.81 -21.56 -4.98
C TYR A 431 22.19 -22.89 -5.41
N SER A 432 23.04 -23.91 -5.54
CA SER A 432 22.65 -25.30 -5.68
C SER A 432 22.52 -25.94 -4.30
N CYS A 433 21.33 -26.49 -4.03
CA CYS A 433 20.99 -27.24 -2.83
C CYS A 433 20.60 -28.67 -3.28
#